data_AF-A0A3A6TMQ0-F1
#
_entry.id   AF-A0A3A6TMQ0-F1
#
_cell.length_a   1.000
_cell.length_b   1.000
_cell.length_c   1.000
_cell.angle_alpha   90.00
_cell.angle_beta   90.00
_cell.angle_gamma   90.00
#
_symmetry.space_group_name_H-M   'P 1'
#
loop_
_entity.id
_entity.type
_entity.pdbx_description
1 polymer ?
#
loop_
_entity_poly.entity_id
_entity_poly.type
_entity_poly.pdbx_seq_one_letter_code
_entity_poly.pdbx_strand_id
1 'polypeptide(L)'
;MKKISNDKHPHWPNWFSINNYDCLEELTGEQFINELERRLLWLHLPILAGKKMIDDKEWAFIKEKRYVTLSQPSSTKTDYPAVTILNHVDIAVINEEINLLNKDESLLEDYLYHLPILRNENRVILAVDLATADNKTILGSMEHILDKMRQQLSIPEPTKSKATKASEQTFKKLLNYKVIPLLDLIIHCQQCFISDSTKISTYYTQPILNKLLFKDQKNDEFIKKTFIPFLNQVLNDESFLAKLLSNIRKERYLMSSRLKNILG
;
A
#
# COMPACT_ATOMS: atom_id res chain seq x y z
N MET A 1 1.61 -5.57 22.97
CA MET A 1 0.38 -5.40 22.16
C MET A 1 -0.84 -5.83 22.98
N LYS A 2 -1.92 -5.05 23.02
CA LYS A 2 -3.19 -5.45 23.67
C LYS A 2 -4.11 -6.17 22.68
N LYS A 3 -4.69 -7.28 23.13
CA LYS A 3 -5.51 -8.18 22.31
C LYS A 3 -6.98 -7.77 22.37
N ILE A 4 -7.60 -7.50 21.22
CA ILE A 4 -9.05 -7.27 21.11
C ILE A 4 -9.73 -8.63 20.89
N SER A 5 -10.35 -9.16 21.95
CA SER A 5 -10.90 -10.52 21.98
C SER A 5 -12.43 -10.61 22.06
N ASN A 6 -13.13 -9.50 22.29
CA ASN A 6 -14.60 -9.45 22.37
C ASN A 6 -15.12 -8.03 22.10
N ASP A 7 -16.43 -7.93 21.93
CA ASP A 7 -17.19 -6.69 21.66
C ASP A 7 -17.30 -5.75 22.85
N LYS A 8 -16.98 -6.21 24.06
CA LYS A 8 -16.90 -5.38 25.26
C LYS A 8 -15.53 -4.74 25.45
N HIS A 9 -14.57 -5.04 24.58
CA HIS A 9 -13.23 -4.48 24.67
C HIS A 9 -13.29 -2.95 24.45
N PRO A 10 -12.59 -2.12 25.25
CA PRO A 10 -12.65 -0.65 25.13
C PRO A 10 -12.30 -0.11 23.74
N HIS A 11 -11.53 -0.87 22.97
CA HIS A 11 -11.10 -0.54 21.61
C HIS A 11 -11.87 -1.32 20.52
N TRP A 12 -13.08 -1.79 20.82
CA TRP A 12 -13.94 -2.39 19.81
C TRP A 12 -14.27 -1.36 18.71
N PRO A 13 -14.19 -1.73 17.41
CA PRO A 13 -14.41 -0.82 16.31
C PRO A 13 -15.91 -0.58 16.09
N ASN A 14 -16.52 0.26 16.93
CA ASN A 14 -17.94 0.60 16.83
C ASN A 14 -18.34 1.22 15.49
N TRP A 15 -17.38 1.79 14.76
CA TRP A 15 -17.58 2.35 13.43
C TRP A 15 -17.67 1.27 12.34
N PHE A 16 -17.14 0.07 12.59
CA PHE A 16 -16.95 -0.94 11.56
C PHE A 16 -18.22 -1.76 11.35
N SER A 17 -18.62 -1.87 10.08
CA SER A 17 -19.63 -2.81 9.61
C SER A 17 -19.18 -3.34 8.27
N ILE A 18 -19.13 -4.67 8.10
CA ILE A 18 -18.71 -5.26 6.82
C ILE A 18 -19.63 -4.87 5.66
N ASN A 19 -20.92 -4.62 5.94
CA ASN A 19 -21.89 -4.20 4.92
C ASN A 19 -21.63 -2.76 4.41
N ASN A 20 -20.79 -1.97 5.10
CA ASN A 20 -20.39 -0.66 4.58
C ASN A 20 -19.49 -0.77 3.35
N TYR A 21 -18.91 -1.94 3.13
CA TYR A 21 -17.98 -2.22 2.03
C TYR A 21 -18.66 -2.88 0.83
N ASP A 22 -19.98 -3.10 0.87
CA ASP A 22 -20.73 -3.63 -0.28
C ASP A 22 -20.59 -2.70 -1.50
N CYS A 23 -20.36 -1.40 -1.28
CA CYS A 23 -20.09 -0.42 -2.32
C CYS A 23 -18.80 -0.71 -3.14
N LEU A 24 -17.87 -1.51 -2.60
CA LEU A 24 -16.65 -1.88 -3.31
C LEU A 24 -16.95 -2.77 -4.53
N GLU A 25 -18.06 -3.51 -4.52
CA GLU A 25 -18.43 -4.43 -5.62
C GLU A 25 -18.73 -3.68 -6.94
N GLU A 26 -19.07 -2.40 -6.84
CA GLU A 26 -19.33 -1.52 -7.99
C GLU A 26 -18.06 -0.89 -8.57
N LEU A 27 -16.92 -0.99 -7.88
CA LEU A 27 -15.65 -0.49 -8.38
C LEU A 27 -15.18 -1.30 -9.58
N THR A 28 -14.45 -0.65 -10.47
CA THR A 28 -13.59 -1.33 -11.44
C THR A 28 -12.35 -1.91 -10.76
N GLY A 29 -11.65 -2.86 -11.40
CA GLY A 29 -10.39 -3.37 -10.86
C GLY A 29 -9.34 -2.27 -10.66
N GLU A 30 -9.30 -1.27 -11.54
CA GLU A 30 -8.45 -0.08 -11.39
C GLU A 30 -8.79 0.69 -10.10
N GLN A 31 -10.06 1.01 -9.89
CA GLN A 31 -10.51 1.73 -8.70
C GLN A 31 -10.26 0.94 -7.42
N PHE A 32 -10.43 -0.39 -7.45
CA PHE A 32 -10.11 -1.24 -6.30
C PHE A 32 -8.62 -1.22 -5.97
N ILE A 33 -7.75 -1.30 -6.97
CA ILE A 33 -6.30 -1.21 -6.77
C ILE A 33 -5.93 0.14 -6.15
N ASN A 34 -6.53 1.23 -6.62
CA ASN A 34 -6.30 2.56 -6.05
C ASN A 34 -6.71 2.61 -4.57
N GLU A 35 -7.87 2.05 -4.21
CA GLU A 35 -8.29 1.97 -2.80
C GLU A 35 -7.33 1.12 -1.95
N LEU A 36 -6.84 0.00 -2.50
CA LEU A 36 -5.89 -0.91 -1.86
C LEU A 36 -4.55 -0.21 -1.58
N GLU A 37 -3.97 0.42 -2.60
CA GLU A 37 -2.70 1.13 -2.50
C GLU A 37 -2.77 2.32 -1.54
N ARG A 38 -3.90 3.04 -1.53
CA ARG A 38 -4.13 4.10 -0.55
C ARG A 38 -4.07 3.58 0.90
N ARG A 39 -4.67 2.43 1.16
CA ARG A 39 -4.69 1.83 2.51
C ARG A 39 -3.35 1.23 2.91
N LEU A 40 -2.64 0.63 1.96
CA LEU A 40 -1.25 0.22 2.19
C LEU A 40 -0.38 1.43 2.54
N LEU A 41 -0.55 2.57 1.84
CA LEU A 41 0.13 3.81 2.16
C LEU A 41 -0.18 4.27 3.60
N TRP A 42 -1.46 4.33 4.00
CA TRP A 42 -1.85 4.72 5.35
C TRP A 42 -1.33 3.78 6.44
N LEU A 43 -1.19 2.50 6.12
CA LEU A 43 -0.65 1.49 7.03
C LEU A 43 0.85 1.69 7.29
N HIS A 44 1.61 2.02 6.24
CA HIS A 44 3.05 2.25 6.34
C HIS A 44 3.38 3.66 6.85
N LEU A 45 2.53 4.65 6.55
CA LEU A 45 2.68 6.06 6.90
C LEU A 45 1.40 6.58 7.58
N PRO A 46 1.16 6.24 8.87
CA PRO A 46 -0.06 6.65 9.57
C PRO A 46 -0.11 8.15 9.88
N ILE A 47 1.04 8.83 9.89
CA ILE A 47 1.19 10.27 10.11
C ILE A 47 2.07 10.82 8.98
N LEU A 48 1.67 11.96 8.43
CA LEU A 48 2.48 12.74 7.49
C LEU A 48 2.46 14.21 7.91
N ALA A 49 3.63 14.85 8.03
CA ALA A 49 3.74 16.24 8.47
C ALA A 49 2.95 16.55 9.76
N GLY A 50 2.99 15.63 10.73
CA GLY A 50 2.28 15.76 12.01
C GLY A 50 0.75 15.57 11.96
N LYS A 51 0.17 15.25 10.80
CA LYS A 51 -1.27 14.97 10.64
C LYS A 51 -1.52 13.49 10.37
N LYS A 52 -2.61 12.94 10.92
CA LYS A 52 -3.05 11.58 10.57
C LYS A 52 -3.40 11.53 9.08
N MET A 53 -2.96 10.48 8.40
CA MET A 53 -3.25 10.29 6.96
C MET A 53 -4.68 9.84 6.68
N ILE A 54 -5.40 9.39 7.71
CA ILE A 54 -6.86 9.24 7.68
C ILE A 54 -7.42 10.21 8.73
N ASP A 55 -8.36 11.05 8.32
CA ASP A 55 -9.09 11.94 9.20
C ASP A 55 -10.54 11.45 9.37
N ASP A 56 -11.34 12.17 10.16
CA ASP A 56 -12.72 11.76 10.46
C ASP A 56 -13.62 11.71 9.21
N LYS A 57 -13.24 12.39 8.11
CA LYS A 57 -13.98 12.40 6.84
C LYS A 57 -13.83 11.10 6.08
N GLU A 58 -12.63 10.53 6.00
CA GLU A 58 -12.46 9.22 5.34
C GLU A 58 -13.21 8.12 6.11
N TRP A 59 -13.19 8.17 7.45
CA TRP A 59 -14.03 7.29 8.28
C TRP A 59 -15.52 7.53 8.06
N ALA A 60 -15.94 8.78 7.85
CA ALA A 60 -17.32 9.11 7.53
C ALA A 60 -17.74 8.54 6.18
N PHE A 61 -16.90 8.62 5.14
CA PHE A 61 -17.20 8.01 3.83
C PHE A 61 -17.46 6.51 3.96
N ILE A 62 -16.61 5.79 4.69
CA ILE A 62 -16.83 4.35 4.92
C ILE A 62 -18.18 4.13 5.62
N LYS A 63 -18.49 4.89 6.68
CA LYS A 63 -19.78 4.78 7.39
C LYS A 63 -21.00 5.08 6.50
N GLU A 64 -20.85 6.00 5.56
CA GLU A 64 -21.85 6.37 4.56
C GLU A 64 -21.94 5.36 3.39
N LYS A 65 -21.23 4.24 3.46
CA LYS A 65 -21.13 3.23 2.40
C LYS A 65 -20.56 3.79 1.10
N ARG A 66 -19.59 4.69 1.23
CA ARG A 66 -18.85 5.29 0.12
C ARG A 66 -17.40 4.81 0.20
N TYR A 67 -16.80 4.56 -0.96
CA TYR A 67 -15.35 4.38 -1.05
C TYR A 67 -14.66 5.73 -0.87
N VAL A 68 -13.40 5.70 -0.43
CA VAL A 68 -12.74 6.92 0.07
C VAL A 68 -12.23 7.81 -1.06
N THR A 69 -11.81 7.23 -2.18
CA THR A 69 -11.24 7.99 -3.30
C THR A 69 -12.32 8.53 -4.23
N LEU A 70 -13.02 9.60 -3.83
CA LEU A 70 -14.05 10.27 -4.64
C LEU A 70 -13.55 11.42 -5.51
N SER A 71 -12.33 11.91 -5.29
CA SER A 71 -11.85 13.11 -5.99
C SER A 71 -10.33 13.19 -6.00
N GLN A 72 -9.72 12.32 -6.80
CA GLN A 72 -8.52 12.64 -7.56
C GLN A 72 -8.39 11.53 -8.61
N PRO A 73 -8.24 11.85 -9.92
CA PRO A 73 -7.67 10.85 -10.80
C PRO A 73 -6.36 10.43 -10.14
N SER A 74 -6.19 9.12 -9.98
CA SER A 74 -4.91 8.51 -9.63
C SER A 74 -3.93 8.89 -10.72
N SER A 75 -3.36 10.09 -10.67
CA SER A 75 -2.15 10.35 -11.40
C SER A 75 -1.08 9.50 -10.71
N THR A 76 -0.90 8.33 -11.32
CA THR A 76 0.41 7.76 -11.63
C THR A 76 1.14 6.94 -10.57
N LYS A 77 0.44 6.38 -9.56
CA LYS A 77 1.03 5.26 -8.83
C LYS A 77 0.69 3.92 -9.49
N THR A 78 1.71 3.38 -10.17
CA THR A 78 2.08 1.96 -10.29
C THR A 78 1.61 1.08 -11.48
N ASP A 79 1.59 1.59 -12.71
CA ASP A 79 1.72 0.70 -13.89
C ASP A 79 3.07 -0.06 -13.92
N TYR A 80 4.10 0.49 -13.25
CA TYR A 80 5.47 0.02 -13.33
C TYR A 80 6.09 -0.10 -11.92
N PRO A 81 6.20 -1.30 -11.33
CA PRO A 81 6.77 -1.47 -9.99
C PRO A 81 8.25 -1.08 -9.88
N ALA A 82 8.95 -0.99 -11.01
CA ALA A 82 10.32 -0.52 -11.08
C ALA A 82 10.42 1.01 -11.22
N VAL A 83 9.34 1.71 -11.58
CA VAL A 83 9.32 3.15 -11.86
C VAL A 83 8.03 3.76 -11.32
N THR A 84 8.16 4.51 -10.23
CA THR A 84 7.03 5.18 -9.59
C THR A 84 7.05 6.65 -9.93
N ILE A 85 5.93 7.19 -10.43
CA ILE A 85 5.79 8.64 -10.56
C ILE A 85 5.43 9.19 -9.18
N LEU A 86 6.23 10.15 -8.73
CA LEU A 86 6.07 10.80 -7.43
C LEU A 86 5.15 12.01 -7.57
N ASN A 87 4.08 12.06 -6.79
CA ASN A 87 3.26 13.26 -6.65
C ASN A 87 3.79 14.16 -5.52
N HIS A 88 3.15 15.31 -5.32
CA HIS A 88 3.54 16.28 -4.29
C HIS A 88 3.53 15.72 -2.85
N VAL A 89 2.65 14.77 -2.54
CA VAL A 89 2.60 14.09 -1.24
C VAL A 89 3.80 13.16 -1.10
N ASP A 90 4.12 12.39 -2.15
CA ASP A 90 5.26 11.48 -2.16
C ASP A 90 6.59 12.24 -1.97
N ILE A 91 6.72 13.40 -2.62
CA ILE A 91 7.86 14.29 -2.45
C ILE A 91 7.95 14.82 -1.01
N ALA A 92 6.81 15.17 -0.39
CA ALA A 92 6.78 15.62 0.99
C ALA A 92 7.19 14.51 1.97
N VAL A 93 6.75 13.26 1.75
CA VAL A 93 7.17 12.08 2.54
C VAL A 93 8.68 11.89 2.45
N ILE A 94 9.21 11.84 1.25
CA ILE A 94 10.65 11.65 1.00
C ILE A 94 11.46 12.77 1.66
N ASN A 95 10.98 14.01 1.57
CA ASN A 95 11.63 15.14 2.22
C ASN A 95 11.63 14.99 3.76
N GLU A 96 10.54 14.52 4.36
CA GLU A 96 10.47 14.27 5.80
C GLU A 96 11.45 13.16 6.22
N GLU A 97 11.54 12.07 5.46
CA GLU A 97 12.53 10.99 5.69
C GLU A 97 13.98 11.48 5.60
N ILE A 98 14.30 12.26 4.57
CA ILE A 98 15.63 12.87 4.41
C ILE A 98 15.95 13.78 5.60
N ASN A 99 15.00 14.59 6.05
CA ASN A 99 15.19 15.47 7.20
C ASN A 99 15.37 14.71 8.51
N LEU A 100 14.73 13.55 8.68
CA LEU A 100 14.95 12.67 9.82
C LEU A 100 16.35 12.05 9.79
N LEU A 101 16.84 11.63 8.63
CA LEU A 101 18.19 11.10 8.45
C LEU A 101 19.27 12.17 8.69
N ASN A 102 19.00 13.43 8.35
CA ASN A 102 19.93 14.54 8.53
C ASN A 102 20.12 14.99 9.99
N LYS A 103 19.30 14.51 10.94
CA LYS A 103 19.46 14.82 12.37
C LYS A 103 20.54 14.01 13.08
N ASP A 104 21.07 12.96 12.44
CA ASP A 104 22.30 12.28 12.86
C ASP A 104 23.50 12.95 12.15
N GLU A 105 24.06 14.00 12.76
CA GLU A 105 25.17 14.81 12.22
C GLU A 105 26.46 14.01 11.93
N SER A 106 26.59 12.77 12.39
CA SER A 106 27.80 11.95 12.26
C SER A 106 28.02 11.29 10.88
N LEU A 107 27.08 11.44 9.94
CA LEU A 107 27.13 10.79 8.62
C LEU A 107 27.35 11.76 7.45
N LEU A 108 27.66 13.03 7.73
CA LEU A 108 27.77 14.10 6.74
C LEU A 108 29.12 14.19 6.02
N GLU A 109 30.12 13.40 6.42
CA GLU A 109 31.41 13.37 5.73
C GLU A 109 31.34 12.37 4.56
N ASP A 110 31.14 12.95 3.37
CA ASP A 110 31.75 12.56 2.07
C ASP A 110 30.90 12.03 0.90
N TYR A 111 29.60 11.74 0.96
CA TYR A 111 28.95 11.09 -0.22
C TYR A 111 27.53 11.53 -0.65
N LEU A 112 26.97 12.65 -0.20
CA LEU A 112 25.54 12.97 -0.46
C LEU A 112 25.21 14.06 -1.51
N TYR A 113 26.19 14.76 -2.08
CA TYR A 113 25.89 15.84 -3.04
C TYR A 113 25.54 15.37 -4.46
N HIS A 114 25.60 14.06 -4.74
CA HIS A 114 25.53 13.57 -6.12
C HIS A 114 24.35 12.66 -6.45
N LEU A 115 23.57 12.18 -5.48
CA LEU A 115 22.42 11.33 -5.76
C LEU A 115 21.33 11.50 -4.68
N PRO A 116 20.07 11.77 -5.05
CA PRO A 116 18.94 11.71 -4.12
C PRO A 116 18.60 10.23 -3.86
N ILE A 117 19.43 9.57 -3.06
CA ILE A 117 19.29 8.16 -2.69
C ILE A 117 18.37 8.10 -1.47
N LEU A 118 17.29 7.33 -1.59
CA LEU A 118 16.57 6.82 -0.41
C LEU A 118 17.37 5.61 0.10
N ARG A 119 18.35 5.85 0.99
CA ARG A 119 19.39 4.87 1.40
C ARG A 119 18.83 3.52 1.84
N ASN A 120 17.62 3.49 2.40
CA ASN A 120 17.00 2.26 2.90
C ASN A 120 16.25 1.45 1.83
N GLU A 121 16.02 2.01 0.64
CA GLU A 121 15.21 1.36 -0.39
C GLU A 121 15.99 1.04 -1.68
N ASN A 122 17.28 1.38 -1.77
CA ASN A 122 18.06 1.27 -3.01
C ASN A 122 17.35 1.97 -4.19
N ARG A 123 16.66 3.08 -3.92
CA ARG A 123 15.91 3.88 -4.89
C ARG A 123 16.59 5.23 -5.12
N VAL A 124 16.43 5.74 -6.32
CA VAL A 124 16.94 7.03 -6.78
C VAL A 124 15.79 7.88 -7.29
N ILE A 125 15.81 9.17 -6.97
CA ILE A 125 14.87 10.14 -7.53
C ILE A 125 15.46 10.72 -8.82
N LEU A 126 14.67 10.70 -9.89
CA LEU A 126 15.06 11.22 -11.19
C LEU A 126 14.06 12.27 -11.66
N ALA A 127 14.57 13.35 -12.23
CA ALA A 127 13.77 14.33 -12.96
C ALA A 127 13.82 13.99 -14.46
N VAL A 128 12.67 13.98 -15.11
CA VAL A 128 12.54 13.73 -16.55
C VAL A 128 11.95 14.96 -17.20
N ASP A 129 12.66 15.53 -18.17
CA ASP A 129 12.13 16.62 -18.98
C ASP A 129 11.25 16.06 -20.10
N LEU A 130 9.94 16.30 -19.98
CA LEU A 130 8.95 15.88 -20.96
C LEU A 130 8.72 16.91 -22.07
N ALA A 131 9.23 18.13 -21.92
CA ALA A 131 8.99 19.22 -22.86
C ALA A 131 10.03 19.25 -23.99
N THR A 132 11.27 18.84 -23.71
CA THR A 132 12.41 19.04 -24.63
C THR A 132 12.95 17.76 -25.27
N ALA A 133 12.54 16.58 -24.77
CA ALA A 133 13.05 15.29 -25.24
C ALA A 133 11.90 14.36 -25.68
N ASP A 134 12.12 13.63 -26.77
CA ASP A 134 11.22 12.55 -27.18
C ASP A 134 11.43 11.28 -26.33
N ASN A 135 10.46 10.36 -26.37
CA ASN A 135 10.52 9.11 -25.60
C ASN A 135 11.79 8.29 -25.88
N LYS A 136 12.29 8.31 -27.12
CA LYS A 136 13.49 7.55 -27.51
C LYS A 136 14.74 8.12 -26.84
N THR A 137 14.86 9.43 -26.81
CA THR A 137 15.96 10.17 -26.19
C THR A 137 15.92 9.96 -24.68
N ILE A 138 14.74 10.09 -24.06
CA ILE A 138 14.55 9.84 -22.62
C ILE A 138 14.99 8.42 -22.26
N LEU A 139 14.53 7.40 -23.00
CA LEU A 139 14.87 6.00 -22.72
C LEU A 139 16.38 5.74 -22.89
N GLY A 140 17.01 6.31 -23.91
CA GLY A 140 18.47 6.19 -24.11
C GLY A 140 19.28 6.86 -22.99
N SER A 141 18.84 8.03 -22.51
CA SER A 141 19.47 8.67 -21.34
C SER A 141 19.26 7.86 -20.06
N MET A 142 18.08 7.26 -19.87
CA MET A 142 17.78 6.43 -18.71
C MET A 142 18.67 5.19 -18.64
N GLU A 143 18.89 4.49 -19.76
CA GLU A 143 19.77 3.32 -19.81
C GLU A 143 21.19 3.66 -19.30
N HIS A 144 21.78 4.74 -19.81
CA HIS A 144 23.11 5.19 -19.39
C HIS A 144 23.17 5.60 -17.91
N ILE A 145 22.16 6.32 -17.43
CA ILE A 145 22.11 6.79 -16.04
C ILE A 145 21.94 5.61 -15.07
N LEU A 146 21.09 4.63 -15.41
CA LEU A 146 20.85 3.45 -14.57
C LEU A 146 22.13 2.63 -14.35
N ASP A 147 22.93 2.42 -15.39
CA ASP A 147 24.20 1.69 -15.28
C ASP A 147 25.20 2.44 -14.38
N LYS A 148 25.33 3.75 -14.59
CA LYS A 148 26.21 4.59 -13.77
C LYS A 148 25.77 4.58 -12.30
N MET A 149 24.47 4.68 -12.04
CA MET A 149 23.92 4.65 -10.68
C MET A 149 24.14 3.29 -10.02
N ARG A 150 23.91 2.18 -10.72
CA ARG A 150 24.18 0.82 -10.22
C ARG A 150 25.65 0.64 -9.84
N GLN A 151 26.57 1.11 -10.68
CA GLN A 151 28.01 1.07 -10.42
C GLN A 151 28.38 1.90 -9.18
N GLN A 152 27.90 3.15 -9.11
CA GLN A 152 28.18 4.05 -7.98
C GLN A 152 27.64 3.50 -6.65
N LEU A 153 26.49 2.83 -6.67
CA LEU A 153 25.84 2.27 -5.49
C LEU A 153 26.26 0.82 -5.19
N SER A 154 27.10 0.21 -6.03
CA SER A 154 27.44 -1.23 -5.95
C SER A 154 26.21 -2.14 -5.92
N ILE A 155 25.14 -1.78 -6.65
CA ILE A 155 23.91 -2.56 -6.75
C ILE A 155 23.96 -3.39 -8.04
N PRO A 156 24.00 -4.74 -7.96
CA PRO A 156 23.99 -5.58 -9.14
C PRO A 156 22.62 -5.54 -9.83
N GLU A 157 22.60 -5.68 -11.15
CA GLU A 157 21.35 -5.83 -11.87
C GLU A 157 20.63 -7.12 -11.43
N PRO A 158 19.35 -7.04 -11.03
CA PRO A 158 18.62 -8.23 -10.61
C PRO A 158 18.49 -9.22 -11.76
N THR A 159 18.82 -10.49 -11.50
CA THR A 159 18.54 -11.59 -12.42
C THR A 159 17.05 -11.66 -12.71
N LYS A 160 16.66 -11.92 -13.97
CA LYS A 160 15.26 -12.02 -14.40
C LYS A 160 14.46 -12.83 -13.37
N SER A 161 13.65 -12.13 -12.59
CA SER A 161 12.82 -12.73 -11.55
C SER A 161 12.03 -13.86 -12.20
N LYS A 162 12.12 -15.07 -11.63
CA LYS A 162 11.19 -16.16 -11.98
C LYS A 162 9.77 -15.58 -11.92
N ALA A 163 9.01 -15.79 -12.99
CA ALA A 163 7.64 -15.31 -13.09
C ALA A 163 6.82 -15.88 -11.93
N THR A 164 6.56 -15.07 -10.91
CA THR A 164 5.68 -15.48 -9.82
C THR A 164 4.24 -15.46 -10.30
N LYS A 165 3.47 -16.48 -9.90
CA LYS A 165 2.09 -16.79 -10.29
C LYS A 165 1.03 -15.80 -9.77
N ALA A 166 1.30 -14.50 -9.79
CA ALA A 166 0.32 -13.51 -9.38
C ALA A 166 -0.70 -13.32 -10.52
N SER A 167 -1.72 -14.19 -10.54
CA SER A 167 -2.74 -14.30 -11.60
C SER A 167 -4.06 -13.64 -11.18
N GLU A 168 -5.04 -13.65 -12.09
CA GLU A 168 -6.45 -13.35 -11.79
C GLU A 168 -6.96 -14.05 -10.51
N GLN A 169 -6.53 -15.28 -10.22
CA GLN A 169 -6.91 -15.98 -9.00
C GLN A 169 -6.40 -15.29 -7.73
N THR A 170 -5.21 -14.71 -7.78
CA THR A 170 -4.65 -13.93 -6.66
C THR A 170 -5.40 -12.62 -6.49
N PHE A 171 -5.83 -11.99 -7.58
CA PHE A 171 -6.73 -10.83 -7.51
C PHE A 171 -8.07 -11.19 -6.86
N LYS A 172 -8.70 -12.30 -7.28
CA LYS A 172 -9.92 -12.81 -6.63
C LYS A 172 -9.72 -13.12 -5.15
N LYS A 173 -8.52 -13.54 -4.73
CA LYS A 173 -8.20 -13.71 -3.29
C LYS A 173 -8.20 -12.38 -2.55
N LEU A 174 -7.66 -11.29 -3.10
CA LEU A 174 -7.72 -9.95 -2.47
C LEU A 174 -9.17 -9.54 -2.18
N LEU A 175 -10.07 -9.81 -3.14
CA LEU A 175 -11.49 -9.52 -3.03
C LEU A 175 -12.19 -10.43 -2.01
N ASN A 176 -12.06 -11.75 -2.18
CA ASN A 176 -12.73 -12.76 -1.36
C ASN A 176 -12.27 -12.74 0.10
N TYR A 177 -11.02 -12.35 0.35
CA TYR A 177 -10.47 -12.28 1.70
C TYR A 177 -10.68 -10.91 2.34
N LYS A 178 -11.46 -10.02 1.71
CA LYS A 178 -11.87 -8.73 2.29
C LYS A 178 -10.67 -7.90 2.75
N VAL A 179 -9.64 -7.81 1.90
CA VAL A 179 -8.37 -7.14 2.23
C VAL A 179 -8.55 -5.66 2.56
N ILE A 180 -9.39 -4.92 1.83
CA ILE A 180 -9.67 -3.51 2.14
C ILE A 180 -10.30 -3.34 3.54
N PRO A 181 -11.44 -3.99 3.86
CA PRO A 181 -12.02 -3.92 5.21
C PRO A 181 -11.05 -4.31 6.32
N LEU A 182 -10.19 -5.29 6.06
CA LEU A 182 -9.16 -5.73 6.98
C LEU A 182 -8.07 -4.67 7.18
N LEU A 183 -7.59 -4.03 6.10
CA LEU A 183 -6.62 -2.95 6.20
C LEU A 183 -7.17 -1.81 7.05
N ASP A 184 -8.44 -1.43 6.85
CA ASP A 184 -9.08 -0.38 7.65
C ASP A 184 -9.16 -0.76 9.15
N LEU A 185 -9.41 -2.03 9.48
CA LEU A 185 -9.31 -2.53 10.86
C LEU A 185 -7.88 -2.42 11.42
N ILE A 186 -6.85 -2.78 10.64
CA ILE A 186 -5.45 -2.70 11.08
C ILE A 186 -5.02 -1.24 11.28
N ILE A 187 -5.37 -0.37 10.34
CA ILE A 187 -5.10 1.07 10.39
C ILE A 187 -5.74 1.69 11.63
N HIS A 188 -6.99 1.33 11.93
CA HIS A 188 -7.65 1.75 13.17
C HIS A 188 -6.85 1.32 14.41
N CYS A 189 -6.40 0.07 14.50
CA CYS A 189 -5.56 -0.41 15.61
C CYS A 189 -4.25 0.37 15.76
N GLN A 190 -3.65 0.81 14.66
CA GLN A 190 -2.42 1.61 14.67
C GLN A 190 -2.67 3.07 15.09
N GLN A 191 -3.83 3.63 14.73
CA GLN A 191 -4.13 5.06 14.88
C GLN A 191 -4.97 5.42 16.12
N CYS A 192 -5.48 4.43 16.85
CA CYS A 192 -6.13 4.65 18.13
C CYS A 192 -5.26 5.43 19.14
N PHE A 193 -3.93 5.56 18.93
CA PHE A 193 -3.02 6.18 19.89
C PHE A 193 -1.92 7.04 19.26
N ILE A 194 -2.29 8.23 18.79
CA ILE A 194 -1.33 9.31 18.51
C ILE A 194 -1.47 10.46 19.55
N SER A 195 -2.49 10.44 20.40
CA SER A 195 -2.77 11.54 21.35
C SER A 195 -2.20 11.37 22.75
N ASP A 196 -1.79 10.18 23.19
CA ASP A 196 -1.26 9.96 24.54
C ASP A 196 0.09 9.24 24.49
N SER A 197 1.03 9.71 25.28
CA SER A 197 2.46 9.34 25.35
C SER A 197 2.78 7.88 25.70
N THR A 198 1.83 6.96 25.55
CA THR A 198 2.01 5.51 25.67
C THR A 198 1.42 4.81 24.45
N LYS A 199 2.27 4.44 23.49
CA LYS A 199 1.85 3.73 22.26
C LYS A 199 1.43 2.30 22.59
N ILE A 200 0.17 2.10 22.97
CA ILE A 200 -0.39 0.76 23.18
C ILE A 200 -0.86 0.21 21.83
N SER A 201 0.02 -0.55 21.17
CA SER A 201 -0.36 -1.26 19.94
C SER A 201 -1.44 -2.31 20.24
N THR A 202 -2.56 -2.29 19.51
CA THR A 202 -3.65 -3.27 19.62
C THR A 202 -3.74 -4.16 18.39
N TYR A 203 -4.37 -5.33 18.51
CA TYR A 203 -4.63 -6.20 17.37
C TYR A 203 -5.90 -7.03 17.58
N TYR A 204 -6.58 -7.35 16.48
CA TYR A 204 -7.72 -8.26 16.47
C TYR A 204 -7.27 -9.71 16.47
N THR A 205 -7.99 -10.52 17.23
CA THR A 205 -7.77 -11.96 17.28
C THR A 205 -8.40 -12.66 16.09
N GLN A 206 -7.94 -13.87 15.79
CA GLN A 206 -8.50 -14.69 14.70
C GLN A 206 -10.02 -14.88 14.81
N PRO A 207 -10.61 -15.21 15.98
CA PRO A 207 -12.08 -15.30 16.10
C PRO A 207 -12.77 -13.97 15.83
N ILE A 208 -12.18 -12.85 16.28
CA ILE A 208 -12.77 -11.52 16.04
C ILE A 208 -12.66 -11.10 14.58
N LEU A 209 -11.55 -11.39 13.90
CA LEU A 209 -11.44 -11.17 12.46
C LEU A 209 -12.48 -11.99 11.69
N ASN A 210 -12.72 -13.24 12.11
CA ASN A 210 -13.75 -14.08 11.52
C ASN A 210 -15.16 -13.50 11.72
N LYS A 211 -15.47 -13.05 12.94
CA LYS A 211 -16.73 -12.38 13.27
C LYS A 211 -16.93 -11.10 12.45
N LEU A 212 -15.92 -10.22 12.42
CA LEU A 212 -16.00 -8.92 11.76
C LEU A 212 -16.03 -9.02 10.23
N LEU A 213 -15.14 -9.82 9.62
CA LEU A 213 -14.97 -9.86 8.16
C LEU A 213 -15.86 -10.89 7.47
N PHE A 214 -16.13 -12.01 8.14
CA PHE A 214 -16.78 -13.17 7.53
C PHE A 214 -18.07 -13.58 8.23
N LYS A 215 -18.55 -12.82 9.23
CA LYS A 215 -19.78 -13.14 9.99
C LYS A 215 -19.76 -14.57 10.55
N ASP A 216 -18.59 -15.01 11.02
CA ASP A 216 -18.33 -16.37 11.54
C ASP A 216 -18.54 -17.52 10.53
N GLN A 217 -18.56 -17.22 9.22
CA GLN A 217 -18.78 -18.23 8.17
C GLN A 217 -17.52 -19.03 7.78
N LYS A 218 -16.33 -18.63 8.23
CA LYS A 218 -15.08 -19.37 7.95
C LYS A 218 -14.63 -20.15 9.17
N ASN A 219 -13.98 -21.29 8.94
CA ASN A 219 -13.44 -22.11 10.03
C ASN A 219 -12.03 -21.63 10.45
N ASP A 220 -11.62 -22.02 11.66
CA ASP A 220 -10.30 -21.68 12.21
C ASP A 220 -9.14 -22.15 11.31
N GLU A 221 -9.33 -23.27 10.61
CA GLU A 221 -8.32 -23.82 9.72
C GLU A 221 -8.08 -22.92 8.50
N PHE A 222 -9.14 -22.41 7.87
CA PHE A 222 -9.05 -21.42 6.80
C PHE A 222 -8.34 -20.16 7.30
N ILE A 223 -8.72 -19.66 8.48
CA ILE A 223 -8.13 -18.45 9.05
C ILE A 223 -6.61 -18.64 9.25
N LYS A 224 -6.21 -19.72 9.93
CA LYS A 224 -4.80 -19.99 10.27
C LYS A 224 -3.94 -20.37 9.07
N LYS A 225 -4.43 -21.26 8.20
CA LYS A 225 -3.62 -21.87 7.13
C LYS A 225 -3.72 -21.14 5.80
N THR A 226 -4.74 -20.30 5.59
CA THR A 226 -4.98 -19.65 4.29
C THR A 226 -5.00 -18.13 4.41
N PHE A 227 -5.88 -17.59 5.26
CA PHE A 227 -6.10 -16.15 5.35
C PHE A 227 -4.89 -15.40 5.93
N ILE A 228 -4.39 -15.83 7.10
CA ILE A 228 -3.24 -15.17 7.76
C ILE A 228 -1.95 -15.25 6.90
N PRO A 229 -1.58 -16.40 6.31
CA PRO A 229 -0.40 -16.46 5.44
C PRO A 229 -0.52 -15.53 4.22
N PHE A 230 -1.69 -15.49 3.58
CA PHE A 230 -1.92 -14.57 2.47
C PHE A 230 -1.84 -13.11 2.90
N LEU A 231 -2.40 -12.77 4.05
CA LEU A 231 -2.30 -11.43 4.61
C LEU A 231 -0.84 -11.02 4.85
N ASN A 232 -0.06 -11.88 5.49
CA ASN A 232 1.36 -11.59 5.74
C ASN A 232 2.13 -11.38 4.44
N GLN A 233 1.77 -12.12 3.38
CA GLN A 233 2.34 -11.93 2.06
C GLN A 233 1.95 -10.57 1.46
N VAL A 234 0.67 -10.19 1.56
CA VAL A 234 0.19 -8.87 1.08
C VAL A 234 0.81 -7.72 1.88
N LEU A 235 1.00 -7.84 3.20
CA LEU A 235 1.46 -6.71 4.03
C LEU A 235 2.98 -6.56 4.09
N ASN A 236 3.74 -7.65 3.98
CA ASN A 236 5.17 -7.63 4.28
C ASN A 236 6.07 -8.04 3.10
N ASP A 237 5.50 -8.53 1.99
CA ASP A 237 6.28 -8.89 0.79
C ASP A 237 6.05 -7.86 -0.31
N GLU A 238 6.86 -6.79 -0.30
CA GLU A 238 6.82 -5.72 -1.29
C GLU A 238 7.02 -6.25 -2.73
N SER A 239 7.88 -7.27 -2.90
CA SER A 239 8.14 -7.86 -4.21
C SER A 239 6.91 -8.57 -4.76
N PHE A 240 6.20 -9.30 -3.89
CA PHE A 240 4.95 -9.96 -4.24
C PHE A 240 3.88 -8.94 -4.62
N LEU A 241 3.66 -7.92 -3.79
CA LEU A 241 2.68 -6.85 -4.07
C LEU A 241 2.97 -6.16 -5.40
N ALA A 242 4.21 -5.70 -5.58
CA ALA A 242 4.65 -5.00 -6.78
C ALA A 242 4.39 -5.82 -8.05
N LYS A 243 4.66 -7.13 -8.01
CA LYS A 243 4.40 -8.04 -9.14
C LYS A 243 2.92 -8.32 -9.34
N LEU A 244 2.16 -8.52 -8.26
CA LEU A 244 0.71 -8.73 -8.32
C LEU A 244 0.01 -7.55 -8.98
N LEU A 245 0.31 -6.36 -8.52
CA LEU A 245 -0.23 -5.11 -9.04
C LEU A 245 0.16 -4.91 -10.51
N SER A 246 1.43 -5.15 -10.88
CA SER A 246 1.87 -5.08 -12.28
C SER A 246 1.16 -6.09 -13.19
N ASN A 247 0.95 -7.31 -12.72
CA ASN A 247 0.26 -8.33 -13.50
C ASN A 247 -1.22 -7.98 -13.70
N ILE A 248 -1.92 -7.53 -12.66
CA ILE A 248 -3.34 -7.15 -12.79
C ILE A 248 -3.50 -5.99 -13.77
N ARG A 249 -2.61 -4.99 -13.70
CA ARG A 249 -2.66 -3.82 -14.59
C ARG A 249 -2.45 -4.14 -16.06
N LYS A 250 -1.68 -5.18 -16.38
CA LYS A 250 -1.52 -5.67 -17.76
C LYS A 250 -2.78 -6.35 -18.29
N GLU A 251 -3.64 -6.84 -17.41
CA GLU A 251 -4.88 -7.54 -17.78
C GLU A 251 -6.03 -6.54 -17.95
N ARG A 252 -6.26 -6.09 -19.19
CA ARG A 252 -7.30 -5.09 -19.53
C ARG A 252 -8.69 -5.46 -19.01
N TYR A 253 -9.03 -6.76 -19.04
CA TYR A 253 -10.29 -7.26 -18.51
C TYR A 253 -10.43 -6.99 -17.01
N LEU A 254 -9.39 -7.27 -16.21
CA LEU A 254 -9.43 -7.07 -14.76
C LEU A 254 -9.51 -5.58 -14.41
N MET A 255 -8.77 -4.73 -15.12
CA MET A 255 -8.74 -3.29 -14.85
C MET A 255 -10.08 -2.61 -15.12
N SER A 256 -10.73 -2.95 -16.24
CA SER A 256 -11.94 -2.27 -16.71
C SER A 256 -13.25 -2.87 -16.18
N SER A 257 -13.24 -4.13 -15.75
CA SER A 257 -14.45 -4.80 -15.27
C SER A 257 -14.80 -4.41 -13.84
N ARG A 258 -16.11 -4.33 -13.56
CA ARG A 258 -16.58 -4.17 -12.17
C ARG A 258 -16.27 -5.42 -11.35
N LEU A 259 -15.94 -5.24 -10.07
CA LEU A 259 -15.53 -6.34 -9.19
C LEU A 259 -16.59 -7.44 -9.08
N LYS A 260 -17.88 -7.08 -9.04
CA LYS A 260 -18.97 -8.06 -9.07
C LYS A 260 -18.91 -9.01 -10.27
N ASN A 261 -18.48 -8.52 -11.44
CA ASN A 261 -18.36 -9.34 -12.65
C ASN A 261 -17.11 -10.25 -12.60
N ILE A 262 -16.06 -9.81 -11.90
CA ILE A 262 -14.82 -10.58 -11.76
C ILE A 262 -15.01 -11.75 -10.78
N LEU A 263 -15.83 -11.54 -9.74
CA LEU A 263 -16.13 -12.55 -8.73
C LEU A 263 -17.03 -13.69 -9.23
N GLY A 264 -17.86 -13.43 -10.25
CA GLY A 264 -18.81 -14.38 -10.81
C GLY A 264 -20.22 -14.17 -10.24
#